data_AF-A0A645BIA7-F1
#
_entry.id   AF-A0A645BIA7-F1
#
_cell.length_a   1.000
_cell.length_b   1.000
_cell.length_c   1.000
_cell.angle_alpha   90.00
_cell.angle_beta   90.00
_cell.angle_gamma   90.00
#
_symmetry.space_group_name_H-M   'P 1'
#
loop_
_entity.id
_entity.type
_entity.pdbx_description
1 polymer ?
#
loop_
_entity_poly.entity_id
_entity_poly.type
_entity_poly.pdbx_seq_one_letter_code
_entity_poly.pdbx_strand_id
1 'polypeptide(L)'
;MPGADKHKPDAIIANVWNYDPTWKIFWYEDGVRMGEMTQYRGWDPAIVDYVEKNNQNFRYKYIGAGPTEHLFYAEPIDKTSEIEIEVIDHFNNSYTSKLQKIK
;
A
#
# COMPACT_ATOMS: atom_id res chain seq x y z
N MET A 1 -2.64 2.76 5.91
CA MET A 1 -3.80 2.71 6.84
C MET A 1 -5.06 2.54 6.03
N PRO A 2 -6.14 1.97 6.60
CA PRO A 2 -7.46 1.98 5.98
C PRO A 2 -7.84 3.40 5.52
N GLY A 3 -8.32 3.53 4.29
CA GLY A 3 -8.80 4.80 3.74
C GLY A 3 -7.73 5.76 3.22
N ALA A 4 -6.49 5.29 3.06
CA ALA A 4 -5.45 6.06 2.39
C ALA A 4 -5.81 6.33 0.92
N ASP A 5 -6.40 5.35 0.23
CA ASP A 5 -6.91 5.52 -1.13
C ASP A 5 -8.39 5.95 -1.08
N LYS A 6 -8.71 7.10 -1.67
CA LYS A 6 -10.07 7.66 -1.75
C LYS A 6 -11.04 6.71 -2.47
N HIS A 7 -10.53 5.83 -3.33
CA HIS A 7 -11.33 4.82 -4.05
C HIS A 7 -11.49 3.50 -3.28
N LYS A 8 -10.79 3.34 -2.15
CA LYS A 8 -10.87 2.16 -1.27
C LYS A 8 -10.85 2.62 0.20
N PRO A 9 -11.95 3.23 0.67
CA PRO A 9 -12.01 3.91 1.97
C PRO A 9 -11.79 2.99 3.17
N ASP A 10 -12.02 1.69 2.99
CA ASP A 10 -11.91 0.70 4.05
C ASP A 10 -10.65 -0.17 3.94
N ALA A 11 -9.91 -0.08 2.83
CA ALA A 11 -8.79 -0.98 2.56
C ALA A 11 -7.46 -0.44 3.07
N ILE A 12 -6.63 -1.33 3.60
CA ILE A 12 -5.20 -1.09 3.73
C ILE A 12 -4.55 -1.17 2.35
N ILE A 13 -3.66 -0.23 2.05
CA ILE A 13 -2.90 -0.20 0.80
C ILE A 13 -1.42 -0.41 1.12
N ALA A 14 -0.78 -1.32 0.39
CA ALA A 14 0.65 -1.52 0.37
C ALA A 14 1.21 -1.15 -1.01
N ASN A 15 2.24 -0.30 -1.02
CA ASN A 15 3.03 -0.03 -2.21
C ASN A 15 4.30 -0.90 -2.16
N VAL A 16 4.41 -1.88 -3.05
CA VAL A 16 5.54 -2.82 -3.10
C VAL A 16 6.43 -2.48 -4.30
N TRP A 17 7.38 -1.56 -4.07
CA TRP A 17 8.36 -1.18 -5.09
C TRP A 17 9.19 -2.39 -5.56
N ASN A 18 9.54 -2.42 -6.86
CA ASN A 18 10.19 -3.56 -7.53
C ASN A 18 9.40 -4.87 -7.56
N TYR A 19 8.08 -4.82 -7.35
CA TYR A 19 7.22 -5.99 -7.48
C TYR A 19 7.47 -6.75 -8.80
N ASP A 20 7.55 -8.07 -8.68
CA ASP A 20 7.57 -9.03 -9.78
C ASP A 20 6.38 -10.00 -9.63
N PRO A 21 5.75 -10.46 -10.74
CA PRO A 21 4.57 -11.32 -10.70
C PRO A 21 4.69 -12.62 -9.90
N THR A 22 5.90 -13.12 -9.64
CA THR A 22 6.10 -14.33 -8.84
C THR A 22 6.17 -14.06 -7.34
N TRP A 23 6.20 -12.79 -6.91
CA TRP A 23 6.20 -12.41 -5.50
C TRP A 23 4.82 -12.60 -4.88
N LYS A 24 4.79 -12.94 -3.60
CA LYS A 24 3.55 -13.10 -2.84
C LYS A 24 3.46 -12.08 -1.73
N ILE A 25 2.31 -11.43 -1.62
CA ILE A 25 2.07 -10.38 -0.64
C ILE A 25 0.96 -10.87 0.28
N PHE A 26 1.28 -11.14 1.54
CA PHE A 26 0.33 -11.56 2.56
C PHE A 26 0.06 -10.42 3.54
N TRP A 27 -1.10 -10.49 4.17
CA TRP A 27 -1.44 -9.60 5.27
C TRP A 27 -1.92 -10.39 6.48
N TYR A 28 -1.68 -9.80 7.64
CA TYR A 28 -1.96 -10.36 8.94
C TYR A 28 -2.78 -9.37 9.76
N GLU A 29 -3.71 -9.89 10.54
CA GLU A 29 -4.55 -9.14 11.48
C GLU A 29 -4.32 -9.73 12.88
N ASP A 30 -3.80 -8.93 13.80
CA ASP A 30 -3.41 -9.35 15.16
C ASP A 30 -2.54 -10.63 15.18
N GLY A 31 -1.63 -10.75 14.21
CA GLY A 31 -0.74 -11.89 14.05
C GLY A 31 -1.33 -13.10 13.32
N VAL A 32 -2.60 -13.05 12.92
CA VAL A 32 -3.26 -14.12 12.15
C VAL A 32 -3.13 -13.84 10.66
N ARG A 33 -2.62 -14.80 9.88
CA ARG A 33 -2.51 -14.66 8.42
C ARG A 33 -3.89 -14.71 7.77
N MET A 34 -4.29 -13.61 7.14
CA MET A 34 -5.63 -13.44 6.58
C MET A 34 -5.73 -13.84 5.10
N GLY A 35 -4.60 -13.85 4.39
CA GLY A 35 -4.52 -14.27 2.99
C GLY A 35 -3.58 -13.42 2.16
N GLU A 36 -3.61 -13.63 0.84
CA GLU A 36 -2.89 -12.79 -0.12
C GLU A 36 -3.64 -11.47 -0.34
N MET A 37 -2.90 -10.38 -0.47
CA MET A 37 -3.45 -9.09 -0.86
C MET A 37 -3.79 -9.08 -2.35
N THR A 38 -4.80 -8.29 -2.73
CA THR A 38 -5.22 -8.16 -4.13
C THR A 38 -4.41 -7.05 -4.82
N GLN A 39 -3.69 -7.38 -5.89
CA GLN A 39 -3.01 -6.40 -6.73
C GLN A 39 -4.01 -5.52 -7.48
N TYR A 40 -3.73 -4.23 -7.63
CA TYR A 40 -4.51 -3.34 -8.47
C TYR A 40 -3.67 -2.23 -9.09
N ARG A 41 -4.17 -1.70 -10.22
CA ARG A 41 -3.66 -0.47 -10.81
C ARG A 41 -4.35 0.73 -10.15
N GLY A 42 -3.57 1.67 -9.63
CA GLY A 42 -4.09 2.82 -8.90
C GLY A 42 -3.05 3.93 -8.72
N TRP A 43 -3.41 4.96 -7.97
CA TRP A 43 -2.48 6.04 -7.63
C TRP A 43 -1.98 5.83 -6.21
N ASP A 44 -0.67 5.92 -6.01
CA ASP A 44 -0.09 5.84 -4.67
C ASP A 44 -0.60 7.02 -3.82
N PRO A 45 -1.35 6.75 -2.72
CA PRO A 45 -1.86 7.80 -1.84
C PRO A 45 -0.79 8.75 -1.32
N ALA A 46 0.43 8.25 -1.04
CA ALA A 46 1.52 9.08 -0.53
C ALA A 46 2.02 10.08 -1.57
N ILE A 47 2.10 9.66 -2.84
CA ILE A 47 2.50 10.54 -3.94
C ILE A 47 1.39 11.53 -4.26
N VAL A 48 0.12 11.10 -4.24
CA VAL A 48 -1.03 12.00 -4.41
C VAL A 48 -1.01 13.10 -3.35
N ASP A 49 -0.88 12.73 -2.07
CA ASP A 49 -0.84 13.68 -0.95
C ASP A 49 0.37 14.65 -1.07
N TYR A 50 1.54 14.12 -1.42
CA TYR A 50 2.73 14.95 -1.65
C TYR A 50 2.52 15.97 -2.77
N VAL A 51 1.96 15.55 -3.90
CA VAL A 51 1.68 16.43 -5.05
C VAL A 51 0.62 17.45 -4.69
N GLU A 52 -0.48 17.06 -4.04
CA GLU A 52 -1.53 18.00 -3.59
C GLU A 52 -0.96 19.08 -2.67
N LYS A 53 -0.03 18.74 -1.77
CA LYS A 53 0.60 19.67 -0.82
C LYS A 53 1.71 20.56 -1.40
N ASN A 54 2.38 20.12 -2.48
CA ASN A 54 3.63 20.76 -2.95
C ASN A 54 3.59 21.26 -4.40
N ASN A 55 2.54 20.99 -5.18
CA ASN A 55 2.48 21.34 -6.61
C ASN A 55 2.73 22.83 -6.93
N GLN A 56 2.45 23.73 -5.99
CA GLN A 56 2.70 25.16 -6.10
C GLN A 56 4.19 25.46 -6.29
N ASN A 57 5.06 24.64 -5.69
CA ASN A 57 6.51 24.77 -5.73
C ASN A 57 7.16 24.06 -6.93
N PHE A 58 6.41 23.28 -7.70
CA PHE A 58 6.95 22.56 -8.84
C PHE A 58 7.32 23.51 -9.97
N ARG A 59 8.53 23.34 -10.52
CA ARG A 59 9.03 24.07 -11.70
C ARG A 59 8.12 23.90 -12.92
N TYR A 60 7.54 22.71 -13.08
CA TYR A 60 6.67 22.36 -14.20
C TYR A 60 5.29 21.92 -13.68
N LYS A 61 4.22 22.60 -14.12
CA LYS A 61 2.85 22.39 -13.62
C LYS A 61 2.16 21.13 -14.15
N TYR A 62 2.77 20.44 -15.12
CA TYR A 62 2.27 19.15 -15.62
C TYR A 62 2.81 17.94 -14.82
N ILE A 63 3.70 18.15 -13.84
CA ILE A 63 4.19 17.08 -12.97
C ILE A 63 3.12 16.77 -11.91
N GLY A 64 2.76 15.50 -11.79
CA GLY A 64 1.82 15.03 -10.78
C GLY A 64 1.92 13.53 -10.54
N ALA A 65 0.98 12.99 -9.76
CA ALA A 65 0.91 11.56 -9.46
C ALA A 65 0.40 10.78 -10.68
N GLY A 66 1.16 9.77 -11.11
CA GLY A 66 0.75 8.83 -12.15
C GLY A 66 0.21 7.52 -11.56
N PRO A 67 -0.59 6.76 -12.32
CA PRO A 67 -1.01 5.43 -11.90
C PRO A 67 0.17 4.45 -11.93
N THR A 68 0.14 3.48 -11.04
CA THR A 68 1.10 2.40 -10.88
C THR A 68 0.38 1.05 -10.78
N GLU A 69 1.07 -0.04 -11.07
CA GLU A 69 0.56 -1.42 -11.04
C GLU A 69 1.10 -2.24 -9.87
N HIS A 70 1.93 -1.66 -9.01
CA HIS A 70 2.54 -2.34 -7.86
C HIS A 70 1.87 -1.98 -6.52
N LEU A 71 0.55 -1.76 -6.57
CA LEU A 71 -0.27 -1.53 -5.38
C LEU A 71 -1.07 -2.78 -5.02
N PHE A 72 -1.20 -3.01 -3.72
CA PHE A 72 -1.90 -4.14 -3.15
C PHE A 72 -2.88 -3.67 -2.10
N TYR A 73 -4.06 -4.26 -2.05
CA TYR A 73 -5.05 -3.93 -1.05
C TYR A 73 -5.63 -5.16 -0.35
N ALA A 74 -6.07 -4.94 0.88
CA ALA A 74 -6.88 -5.87 1.65
C ALA A 74 -7.84 -5.08 2.55
N GLU A 75 -8.94 -5.69 2.96
CA GLU A 75 -9.91 -5.07 3.85
C GLU A 75 -9.82 -5.76 5.23
N PRO A 76 -9.33 -5.05 6.27
CA PRO A 76 -9.28 -5.61 7.61
C PRO A 76 -10.69 -5.80 8.17
N ILE A 77 -10.86 -6.85 8.98
CA ILE A 77 -12.12 -7.13 9.66
C ILE A 77 -12.31 -6.11 10.79
N ASP A 78 -11.28 -5.92 11.61
CA ASP A 78 -11.22 -4.87 12.62
C ASP A 78 -10.25 -3.76 12.18
N LYS A 79 -10.76 -2.54 11.97
CA LYS A 79 -9.93 -1.36 11.59
C LYS A 79 -8.96 -0.91 12.68
N THR A 80 -9.10 -1.41 13.90
CA THR A 80 -8.28 -1.06 15.07
C THR A 80 -7.16 -2.07 15.36
N SER A 81 -7.22 -3.24 14.70
CA SER A 81 -6.24 -4.33 14.80
C SER A 81 -4.82 -3.89 14.44
N GLU A 82 -3.83 -4.66 14.92
CA GLU A 82 -2.47 -4.56 14.41
C GLU A 82 -2.40 -5.25 13.04
N ILE A 83 -2.01 -4.48 12.02
CA ILE A 83 -1.83 -5.00 10.67
C ILE A 83 -0.35 -5.15 10.37
N GLU A 84 0.02 -6.32 9.87
CA GLU A 84 1.35 -6.63 9.34
C GLU A 84 1.24 -7.11 7.90
N ILE A 85 2.15 -6.63 7.06
CA ILE A 85 2.29 -7.05 5.66
C ILE A 85 3.56 -7.87 5.55
N GLU A 86 3.50 -8.98 4.83
CA GLU A 86 4.64 -9.83 4.48
C GLU A 86 4.77 -9.87 2.96
N VAL A 87 5.97 -9.59 2.46
CA VAL A 87 6.33 -9.74 1.06
C VAL A 87 7.34 -10.87 0.94
N ILE A 88 7.03 -11.86 0.11
CA ILE A 88 7.91 -12.98 -0.21
C ILE A 88 8.38 -12.82 -1.65
N ASP A 89 9.69 -12.66 -1.84
CA ASP A 89 10.28 -12.54 -3.18
C ASP A 89 10.45 -13.90 -3.88
N HIS A 90 10.93 -13.89 -5.13
CA HIS A 90 11.14 -15.12 -5.90
C HIS A 90 12.30 -16.00 -5.42
N PHE A 91 13.15 -15.49 -4.54
CA PHE A 91 14.21 -16.23 -3.85
C PHE A 91 13.74 -16.77 -2.49
N ASN A 92 12.45 -16.63 -2.17
CA ASN A 92 11.85 -16.96 -0.87
C ASN A 92 12.39 -16.13 0.32
N ASN A 93 12.96 -14.94 0.07
CA ASN A 93 13.22 -13.99 1.15
C ASN A 93 11.90 -13.37 1.61
N SER A 94 11.69 -13.31 2.93
CA SER A 94 10.52 -12.70 3.54
C SER A 94 10.89 -11.34 4.17
N TYR A 95 10.07 -10.34 3.88
CA TYR A 95 10.19 -8.99 4.40
C TYR A 95 8.86 -8.59 5.04
N THR A 96 8.87 -8.20 6.31
CA THR A 96 7.64 -7.75 6.98
C THR A 96 7.67 -6.28 7.37
N SER A 97 6.47 -5.68 7.39
CA SER A 97 6.27 -4.31 7.81
C SER A 97 4.95 -4.19 8.56
N LYS A 98 5.02 -3.61 9.77
CA LYS A 98 3.83 -3.28 10.56
C LYS A 98 3.35 -1.88 10.25
N LEU A 99 2.04 -1.72 10.12
CA LEU A 99 1.43 -0.39 10.00
C LEU A 99 1.59 0.36 11.33
N GLN A 100 2.46 1.38 11.34
CA GLN A 100 2.54 2.28 12.47
C GLN A 100 1.25 3.11 12.53
N LYS A 101 0.54 3.04 13.67
CA LYS A 101 -0.55 3.97 13.97
C LYS A 101 0.06 5.38 13.99
N ILE A 102 -0.38 6.24 13.06
CA ILE A 102 0.01 7.66 13.09
C ILE A 102 -0.53 8.23 14.40
N LYS A 103 0.37 8.73 15.24
CA LYS A 103 0.08 9.29 16.56
C LYS A 103 -0.49 10.70 16.45
#